data_AF-A0A7Y2ZUR6-F1
#
_entry.id   AF-A0A7Y2ZUR6-F1
#
_cell.length_a   1.000
_cell.length_b   1.000
_cell.length_c   1.000
_cell.angle_alpha   90.00
_cell.angle_beta   90.00
_cell.angle_gamma   90.00
#
_symmetry.space_group_name_H-M   'P 1'
#
loop_
_entity.id
_entity.type
_entity.pdbx_description
1 polymer ?
#
loop_
_entity_poly.entity_id
_entity_poly.type
_entity_poly.pdbx_seq_one_letter_code
_entity_poly.pdbx_strand_id
1 'polypeptide(L)'
;MKTKVLLIMLFFTCMIYSQKSKSGAVYNEHPAIDLVEAMQQAYVKADTIALAKYLADDFKSYNGFNANPDAKGTTKENLINQSKWWNKNIAYLSISRSNGAYPDAVEYKDGELWVHTWDNMRGVHDETGVKIDMPIHRLFVVNKDNKIKTMISYEDGRKYNNVGDSFTTRTNGTIYNHHENINKVLRMMAALEHGDIDKAFSFFNEKARFSNLDMEDGKYNSVKEEKEGFKKMLESWKIERIDVRGYPDYLEYELGETKVVQSWWNVRLERKSDGKKVKLPLMLTHNFNDDGEITREEGYYTLAALNKE
;
A
#
# COMPACT_ATOMS: atom_id res chain seq x y z
N MET A 1 34.98 22.20 54.53
CA MET A 1 34.48 22.31 53.14
C MET A 1 33.72 21.07 52.67
N LYS A 2 34.18 19.84 52.93
CA LYS A 2 33.51 18.60 52.48
C LYS A 2 32.05 18.44 52.96
N THR A 3 31.74 18.86 54.18
CA THR A 3 30.37 18.74 54.76
C THR A 3 29.37 19.73 54.16
N LYS A 4 29.82 20.92 53.72
CA LYS A 4 28.94 21.92 53.09
C LYS A 4 28.63 21.58 51.62
N VAL A 5 29.54 20.90 50.92
CA VAL A 5 29.32 20.40 49.54
C VAL A 5 28.32 19.23 49.52
N LEU A 6 28.36 18.35 50.54
CA LEU A 6 27.42 17.24 50.66
C LEU A 6 25.97 17.71 50.88
N LEU A 7 25.77 18.76 51.69
CA LEU A 7 24.45 19.35 51.94
C LEU A 7 23.89 20.08 50.71
N ILE A 8 24.73 20.72 49.90
CA ILE A 8 24.32 21.36 48.64
C ILE A 8 23.97 20.31 47.56
N MET A 9 24.69 19.17 47.52
CA MET A 9 24.34 18.04 46.65
C MET A 9 23.03 17.36 47.06
N LEU A 10 22.75 17.22 48.37
CA LEU A 10 21.47 16.65 48.84
C LEU A 10 20.26 17.55 48.53
N PHE A 11 20.44 18.87 48.55
CA PHE A 11 19.38 19.82 48.14
C PHE A 11 19.10 19.79 46.64
N PHE A 12 20.08 19.43 45.79
CA PHE A 12 19.87 19.26 44.35
C PHE A 12 19.17 17.95 43.98
N THR A 13 19.33 16.88 44.78
CA THR A 13 18.68 15.58 44.50
C THR A 13 17.20 15.54 44.86
N CYS A 14 16.70 16.46 45.68
CA CYS A 14 15.28 16.50 46.09
C CYS A 14 14.39 17.34 45.14
N MET A 15 14.95 18.05 44.14
CA MET A 15 14.20 18.96 43.28
C MET A 15 13.83 18.40 41.89
N ILE A 16 14.03 17.12 41.62
CA ILE A 16 13.77 16.53 40.28
C ILE A 16 12.65 15.47 40.28
N TYR A 17 11.89 15.33 41.37
CA TYR A 17 10.52 14.85 41.22
C TYR A 17 9.70 16.00 40.66
N SER A 18 9.76 16.19 39.34
CA SER A 18 8.79 17.00 38.60
C SER A 18 7.40 16.67 39.14
N GLN A 19 6.72 17.65 39.72
CA GLN A 19 5.37 17.49 40.24
C GLN A 19 4.50 17.00 39.09
N LYS A 20 4.15 15.71 39.09
CA LYS A 20 3.20 15.15 38.13
C LYS A 20 1.84 15.75 38.44
N SER A 21 1.46 16.81 37.75
CA SER A 21 0.10 17.33 37.78
C SER A 21 -0.77 16.43 36.89
N LYS A 22 -1.81 15.82 37.47
CA LYS A 22 -2.84 15.13 36.67
C LYS A 22 -3.57 16.17 35.81
N SER A 23 -3.64 15.98 34.49
CA SER A 23 -4.46 16.84 33.61
C SER A 23 -5.94 16.48 33.67
N GLY A 24 -6.24 15.21 33.96
CA GLY A 24 -7.60 14.66 33.95
C GLY A 24 -7.65 13.18 34.32
N ALA A 25 -8.78 12.54 34.07
CA ALA A 25 -8.99 11.10 34.14
C ALA A 25 -9.20 10.53 32.74
N VAL A 26 -8.68 9.33 32.49
CA VAL A 26 -8.84 8.62 31.21
C VAL A 26 -9.69 7.37 31.44
N TYR A 27 -10.66 7.15 30.58
CA TYR A 27 -11.63 6.06 30.66
C TYR A 27 -11.65 5.32 29.32
N ASN A 28 -11.54 3.99 29.39
CA ASN A 28 -11.73 3.09 28.25
C ASN A 28 -13.20 2.67 28.05
N GLU A 29 -14.07 2.96 29.03
CA GLU A 29 -15.52 2.81 28.98
C GLU A 29 -16.17 4.11 29.46
N HIS A 30 -16.94 4.75 28.58
CA HIS A 30 -17.60 6.02 28.87
C HIS A 30 -18.77 6.26 27.89
N PRO A 31 -19.95 6.76 28.31
CA PRO A 31 -21.09 6.98 27.40
C PRO A 31 -20.77 7.87 26.18
N ALA A 32 -19.79 8.76 26.30
CA ALA A 32 -19.33 9.60 25.19
C ALA A 32 -18.59 8.83 24.09
N ILE A 33 -17.97 7.69 24.42
CA ILE A 33 -17.38 6.79 23.42
C ILE A 33 -18.50 6.21 22.54
N ASP A 34 -19.58 5.71 23.16
CA ASP A 34 -20.73 5.16 22.44
C ASP A 34 -21.42 6.23 21.58
N LEU A 35 -21.54 7.45 22.11
CA LEU A 35 -22.06 8.62 21.38
C LEU A 35 -21.24 8.90 20.11
N VAL A 36 -19.91 8.94 20.23
CA VAL A 36 -19.00 9.19 19.11
C VAL A 36 -19.06 8.06 18.09
N GLU A 37 -19.06 6.81 18.54
CA GLU A 37 -19.18 5.66 17.63
C GLU A 37 -20.50 5.70 16.86
N ALA A 38 -21.62 5.96 17.54
CA ALA A 38 -22.92 6.09 16.89
C ALA A 38 -22.96 7.25 15.88
N MET A 39 -22.33 8.39 16.19
CA MET A 39 -22.19 9.52 15.27
C MET A 39 -21.39 9.12 14.02
N GLN A 40 -20.24 8.44 14.18
CA GLN A 40 -19.42 7.99 13.06
C GLN A 40 -20.16 6.97 12.18
N GLN A 41 -20.94 6.06 12.79
CA GLN A 41 -21.79 5.12 12.06
C GLN A 41 -22.90 5.83 11.29
N ALA A 42 -23.54 6.84 11.88
CA ALA A 42 -24.53 7.66 11.18
C ALA A 42 -23.92 8.41 9.99
N TYR A 43 -22.68 8.92 10.15
CA TYR A 43 -21.94 9.60 9.08
C TYR A 43 -21.69 8.69 7.87
N VAL A 44 -21.17 7.46 8.05
CA VAL A 44 -20.90 6.56 6.91
C VAL A 44 -22.17 6.01 6.26
N LYS A 45 -23.27 5.89 7.01
CA LYS A 45 -24.57 5.44 6.51
C LYS A 45 -25.41 6.54 5.88
N ALA A 46 -24.92 7.79 5.90
CA ALA A 46 -25.70 8.98 5.55
C ALA A 46 -27.06 9.09 6.26
N ASP A 47 -27.16 8.60 7.50
CA ASP A 47 -28.32 8.87 8.36
C ASP A 47 -28.21 10.29 8.89
N THR A 48 -28.66 11.25 8.08
CA THR A 48 -28.49 12.67 8.38
C THR A 48 -29.32 13.12 9.57
N ILE A 49 -30.41 12.40 9.88
CA ILE A 49 -31.26 12.71 11.05
C ILE A 49 -30.53 12.29 12.32
N ALA A 50 -29.99 11.07 12.37
CA ALA A 50 -29.19 10.62 13.51
C ALA A 50 -27.92 11.46 13.65
N LEU A 51 -27.19 11.68 12.56
CA LEU A 51 -25.97 12.49 12.56
C LEU A 51 -26.23 13.90 13.12
N ALA A 52 -27.27 14.60 12.65
CA ALA A 52 -27.61 15.93 13.14
C ALA A 52 -27.96 15.96 14.64
N LYS A 53 -28.55 14.88 15.17
CA LYS A 53 -28.86 14.76 16.60
C LYS A 53 -27.62 14.63 17.47
N TYR A 54 -26.51 14.09 16.98
CA TYR A 54 -25.28 13.95 17.78
C TYR A 54 -24.42 15.22 17.82
N LEU A 55 -24.62 16.13 16.87
CA LEU A 55 -23.80 17.35 16.72
C LEU A 55 -24.44 18.55 17.41
N ALA A 56 -23.63 19.33 18.13
CA ALA A 56 -24.03 20.62 18.68
C ALA A 56 -24.36 21.62 17.56
N ASP A 57 -25.19 22.62 17.83
CA ASP A 57 -25.60 23.58 16.79
C ASP A 57 -24.44 24.46 16.32
N ASP A 58 -23.49 24.76 17.21
CA ASP A 58 -22.25 25.48 16.90
C ASP A 58 -21.09 24.55 16.48
N PHE A 59 -21.39 23.31 16.06
CA PHE A 59 -20.37 22.31 15.74
C PHE A 59 -19.37 22.78 14.67
N LYS A 60 -18.09 22.42 14.90
CA LYS A 60 -17.00 22.61 13.96
C LYS A 60 -16.11 21.38 13.81
N SER A 61 -15.74 21.05 12.56
CA SER A 61 -14.68 20.09 12.29
C SER A 61 -13.44 20.68 11.64
N TYR A 62 -12.28 20.09 11.93
CA TYR A 62 -10.98 20.57 11.48
C TYR A 62 -10.15 19.41 10.94
N ASN A 63 -9.36 19.68 9.90
CA ASN A 63 -8.28 18.80 9.47
C ASN A 63 -7.04 19.14 10.31
N GLY A 64 -6.53 18.16 11.05
CA GLY A 64 -5.37 18.32 11.92
C GLY A 64 -4.05 18.59 11.19
N PHE A 65 -4.02 18.43 9.86
CA PHE A 65 -2.90 18.81 9.00
C PHE A 65 -3.07 20.19 8.34
N ASN A 66 -4.15 20.92 8.62
CA ASN A 66 -4.36 22.24 8.04
C ASN A 66 -3.43 23.28 8.68
N ALA A 67 -2.57 23.89 7.87
CA ALA A 67 -1.64 24.93 8.31
C ALA A 67 -2.23 26.36 8.27
N ASN A 68 -3.45 26.55 7.74
CA ASN A 68 -4.07 27.87 7.65
C ASN A 68 -4.56 28.34 9.03
N PRO A 69 -3.97 29.41 9.62
CA PRO A 69 -4.35 29.91 10.95
C PRO A 69 -5.76 30.51 10.99
N ASP A 70 -6.32 30.92 9.85
CA ASP A 70 -7.65 31.54 9.76
C ASP A 70 -8.78 30.55 9.44
N ALA A 71 -8.47 29.25 9.39
CA ALA A 71 -9.42 28.21 9.05
C ALA A 71 -10.62 28.19 10.02
N LYS A 72 -11.84 28.40 9.49
CA LYS A 72 -13.09 28.48 10.28
C LYS A 72 -13.74 27.14 10.60
N GLY A 73 -13.14 26.04 10.14
CA GLY A 73 -13.66 24.68 10.26
C GLY A 73 -14.93 24.41 9.44
N THR A 74 -15.18 23.13 9.18
CA THR A 74 -16.41 22.63 8.53
C THR A 74 -17.58 22.80 9.50
N THR A 75 -18.71 23.32 9.01
CA THR A 75 -19.94 23.46 9.79
C THR A 75 -20.71 22.14 9.92
N LYS A 76 -21.68 22.09 10.84
CA LYS A 76 -22.64 20.97 10.98
C LYS A 76 -23.30 20.60 9.64
N GLU A 77 -23.81 21.59 8.92
CA GLU A 77 -24.46 21.39 7.62
C GLU A 77 -23.50 20.82 6.58
N ASN A 78 -22.27 21.37 6.50
CA ASN A 78 -21.27 20.88 5.55
C ASN A 78 -20.84 19.44 5.87
N LEU A 79 -20.71 19.06 7.15
CA LEU A 79 -20.41 17.67 7.52
C LEU A 79 -21.54 16.72 7.10
N ILE A 80 -22.79 17.12 7.27
CA ILE A 80 -23.95 16.32 6.81
C ILE A 80 -23.97 16.18 5.29
N ASN A 81 -23.64 17.25 4.55
CA ASN A 81 -23.54 17.19 3.09
C ASN A 81 -22.36 16.32 2.64
N GLN A 82 -21.23 16.36 3.35
CA GLN A 82 -20.10 15.44 3.12
C GLN A 82 -20.56 14.00 3.34
N SER A 83 -21.26 13.68 4.43
CA SER A 83 -21.81 12.35 4.69
C SER A 83 -22.65 11.81 3.53
N LYS A 84 -23.53 12.63 2.96
CA LYS A 84 -24.31 12.26 1.75
C LYS A 84 -23.42 12.02 0.53
N TRP A 85 -22.45 12.90 0.29
CA TRP A 85 -21.53 12.77 -0.84
C TRP A 85 -20.71 11.48 -0.73
N TRP A 86 -20.20 11.18 0.46
CA TRP A 86 -19.43 9.97 0.75
C TRP A 86 -20.26 8.71 0.50
N ASN A 87 -21.47 8.65 1.04
CA ASN A 87 -22.35 7.51 0.84
C ASN A 87 -22.77 7.31 -0.63
N LYS A 88 -22.89 8.41 -1.38
CA LYS A 88 -23.27 8.37 -2.80
C LYS A 88 -22.14 7.91 -3.73
N ASN A 89 -20.89 8.26 -3.43
CA ASN A 89 -19.76 8.08 -4.37
C ASN A 89 -18.77 6.99 -3.93
N ILE A 90 -18.97 6.39 -2.76
CA ILE A 90 -18.08 5.35 -2.22
C ILE A 90 -18.89 4.08 -1.93
N ALA A 91 -18.77 3.09 -2.80
CA ALA A 91 -19.26 1.74 -2.52
C ALA A 91 -18.57 1.12 -1.30
N TYR A 92 -19.34 0.32 -0.55
CA TYR A 92 -18.88 -0.43 0.62
C TYR A 92 -18.28 0.47 1.73
N LEU A 93 -18.70 1.73 1.78
CA LEU A 93 -18.23 2.68 2.78
C LEU A 93 -18.50 2.15 4.19
N SER A 94 -17.44 2.04 4.97
CA SER A 94 -17.49 1.53 6.34
C SER A 94 -16.44 2.21 7.21
N ILE A 95 -16.71 2.25 8.51
CA ILE A 95 -15.77 2.67 9.52
C ILE A 95 -15.84 1.69 10.69
N SER A 96 -14.67 1.30 11.19
CA SER A 96 -14.52 0.37 12.31
C SER A 96 -13.25 0.70 13.08
N ARG A 97 -13.23 0.42 14.39
CA ARG A 97 -12.04 0.56 15.22
C ARG A 97 -10.84 -0.17 14.58
N SER A 98 -9.67 0.44 14.63
CA SER A 98 -8.44 -0.23 14.21
C SER A 98 -8.15 -1.43 15.12
N ASN A 99 -7.48 -2.47 14.60
CA ASN A 99 -7.18 -3.66 15.40
C ASN A 99 -6.28 -3.28 16.60
N GLY A 100 -6.68 -3.68 17.80
CA GLY A 100 -5.99 -3.35 19.06
C GLY A 100 -6.16 -1.91 19.54
N ALA A 101 -6.97 -1.09 18.88
CA ALA A 101 -7.29 0.26 19.34
C ALA A 101 -8.42 0.26 20.37
N TYR A 102 -8.26 1.11 21.39
CA TYR A 102 -9.29 1.43 22.36
C TYR A 102 -9.58 2.92 22.26
N PRO A 103 -10.84 3.34 22.07
CA PRO A 103 -11.18 4.75 22.19
C PRO A 103 -11.04 5.17 23.66
N ASP A 104 -10.50 6.35 23.89
CA ASP A 104 -10.29 6.90 25.24
C ASP A 104 -11.15 8.14 25.43
N ALA A 105 -11.92 8.17 26.52
CA ALA A 105 -12.54 9.39 27.01
C ALA A 105 -11.63 10.05 28.05
N VAL A 106 -11.34 11.33 27.86
CA VAL A 106 -10.49 12.13 28.74
C VAL A 106 -11.33 13.24 29.36
N GLU A 107 -11.55 13.14 30.67
CA GLU A 107 -12.16 14.21 31.45
C GLU A 107 -11.08 15.10 32.04
N TYR A 108 -10.92 16.31 31.48
CA TYR A 108 -10.00 17.29 32.03
C TYR A 108 -10.56 17.93 33.29
N LYS A 109 -9.67 18.36 34.19
CA LYS A 109 -10.06 19.02 35.45
C LYS A 109 -10.94 20.25 35.27
N ASP A 110 -10.79 20.94 34.14
CA ASP A 110 -11.55 22.15 33.81
C ASP A 110 -12.92 21.84 33.17
N GLY A 111 -13.30 20.56 33.12
CA GLY A 111 -14.64 20.10 32.75
C GLY A 111 -14.85 19.84 31.25
N GLU A 112 -13.80 19.89 30.43
CA GLU A 112 -13.86 19.48 29.03
C GLU A 112 -13.74 17.96 28.92
N LEU A 113 -14.67 17.35 28.17
CA LEU A 113 -14.67 15.93 27.86
C LEU A 113 -14.21 15.73 26.41
N TRP A 114 -13.09 15.04 26.26
CA TRP A 114 -12.55 14.66 24.97
C TRP A 114 -12.73 13.16 24.73
N VAL A 115 -12.96 12.76 23.48
CA VAL A 115 -12.95 11.35 23.06
C VAL A 115 -11.97 11.19 21.92
N HIS A 116 -11.04 10.26 22.05
CA HIS A 116 -10.02 9.95 21.06
C HIS A 116 -10.36 8.61 20.43
N THR A 117 -10.36 8.54 19.09
CA THR A 117 -10.63 7.28 18.37
C THR A 117 -9.55 7.00 17.34
N TRP A 118 -9.22 5.71 17.21
CA TRP A 118 -8.39 5.18 16.12
C TRP A 118 -9.24 4.20 15.35
N ASP A 119 -9.61 4.62 14.15
CA ASP A 119 -10.53 3.91 13.28
C ASP A 119 -9.88 3.66 11.92
N ASN A 120 -10.40 2.68 11.18
CA ASN A 120 -10.10 2.50 9.77
C ASN A 120 -11.37 2.75 8.97
N MET A 121 -11.28 3.67 8.01
CA MET A 121 -12.34 3.90 7.03
C MET A 121 -12.00 3.16 5.73
N ARG A 122 -12.98 2.43 5.21
CA ARG A 122 -12.83 1.61 4.01
C ARG A 122 -13.94 1.86 3.02
N GLY A 123 -13.64 1.67 1.74
CA GLY A 123 -14.59 1.74 0.64
C GLY A 123 -13.88 1.75 -0.71
N VAL A 124 -14.64 1.92 -1.78
CA VAL A 124 -14.12 2.05 -3.15
C VAL A 124 -14.84 3.20 -3.82
N HIS A 125 -14.10 4.16 -4.38
CA HIS A 125 -14.72 5.26 -5.12
C HIS A 125 -15.38 4.73 -6.39
N ASP A 126 -16.68 4.99 -6.56
CA ASP A 126 -17.53 4.33 -7.56
C ASP A 126 -17.07 4.56 -8.99
N GLU A 127 -16.63 5.79 -9.31
CA GLU A 127 -16.27 6.15 -10.68
C GLU A 127 -14.84 5.77 -11.04
N THR A 128 -13.91 5.78 -10.07
CA THR A 128 -12.47 5.64 -10.35
C THR A 128 -11.91 4.29 -9.91
N GLY A 129 -12.64 3.52 -9.09
CA GLY A 129 -12.16 2.26 -8.52
C GLY A 129 -11.05 2.43 -7.47
N VAL A 130 -10.68 3.67 -7.12
CA VAL A 130 -9.65 3.93 -6.10
C VAL A 130 -10.14 3.39 -4.75
N LYS A 131 -9.37 2.46 -4.19
CA LYS A 131 -9.64 1.90 -2.87
C LYS A 131 -9.36 2.95 -1.78
N ILE A 132 -10.39 3.23 -1.00
CA ILE A 132 -10.27 3.93 0.27
C ILE A 132 -9.99 2.87 1.34
N ASP A 133 -8.81 2.94 1.93
CA ASP A 133 -8.39 2.14 3.08
C ASP A 133 -7.42 3.03 3.85
N MET A 134 -7.95 3.75 4.83
CA MET A 134 -7.20 4.76 5.56
C MET A 134 -7.36 4.59 7.07
N PRO A 135 -6.24 4.56 7.83
CA PRO A 135 -6.31 4.81 9.25
C PRO A 135 -6.68 6.27 9.49
N ILE A 136 -7.56 6.48 10.47
CA ILE A 136 -8.05 7.79 10.88
C ILE A 136 -7.91 7.89 12.39
N HIS A 137 -7.25 8.94 12.84
CA HIS A 137 -7.28 9.34 14.24
C HIS A 137 -8.16 10.58 14.39
N ARG A 138 -9.17 10.51 15.27
CA ARG A 138 -10.07 11.63 15.53
C ARG A 138 -10.12 11.99 17.00
N LEU A 139 -10.20 13.30 17.26
CA LEU A 139 -10.49 13.84 18.57
C LEU A 139 -11.86 14.53 18.53
N PHE A 140 -12.67 14.28 19.55
CA PHE A 140 -14.00 14.85 19.69
C PHE A 140 -14.12 15.59 21.00
N VAL A 141 -14.74 16.77 21.00
CA VAL A 141 -15.14 17.46 22.23
C VAL A 141 -16.63 17.28 22.43
N VAL A 142 -17.02 16.75 23.58
CA VAL A 142 -18.42 16.55 23.96
C VAL A 142 -18.82 17.59 25.00
N ASN A 143 -19.91 18.30 24.74
CA ASN A 143 -20.43 19.33 25.63
C ASN A 143 -21.32 18.72 26.74
N LYS A 144 -21.78 19.55 27.68
CA LYS A 144 -22.62 19.14 28.82
C LYS A 144 -24.00 18.59 28.41
N ASP A 145 -24.46 18.88 27.20
CA ASP A 145 -25.72 18.37 26.64
C ASP A 145 -25.54 17.03 25.91
N ASN A 146 -24.38 16.37 26.08
CA ASN A 146 -23.98 15.15 25.36
C ASN A 146 -24.05 15.33 23.84
N LYS A 147 -23.59 16.47 23.33
CA LYS A 147 -23.43 16.76 21.91
C LYS A 147 -21.96 16.97 21.56
N ILE A 148 -21.57 16.48 20.39
CA ILE A 148 -20.23 16.70 19.85
C ILE A 148 -20.17 18.13 19.31
N LYS A 149 -19.29 18.94 19.90
CA LYS A 149 -19.05 20.33 19.51
C LYS A 149 -17.88 20.47 18.55
N THR A 150 -16.85 19.65 18.73
CA THR A 150 -15.64 19.72 17.91
C THR A 150 -15.25 18.34 17.41
N MET A 151 -14.80 18.24 16.17
CA MET A 151 -14.14 17.07 15.61
C MET A 151 -12.82 17.47 14.94
N ILE A 152 -11.70 16.87 15.32
CA ILE A 152 -10.41 17.08 14.66
C ILE A 152 -9.99 15.75 14.05
N SER A 153 -9.77 15.70 12.74
CA SER A 153 -9.40 14.48 12.01
C SER A 153 -7.97 14.53 11.50
N TYR A 154 -7.23 13.43 11.70
CA TYR A 154 -5.92 13.17 11.14
C TYR A 154 -6.03 11.90 10.28
N GLU A 155 -5.94 12.08 8.96
CA GLU A 155 -6.11 11.01 7.97
C GLU A 155 -5.20 11.22 6.75
N ASP A 156 -5.01 10.17 5.95
CA ASP A 156 -4.14 10.21 4.78
C ASP A 156 -4.82 10.89 3.58
N GLY A 157 -4.56 12.19 3.43
CA GLY A 157 -5.08 13.00 2.33
C GLY A 157 -4.67 12.53 0.93
N ARG A 158 -3.62 11.70 0.79
CA ARG A 158 -3.18 11.20 -0.52
C ARG A 158 -4.21 10.29 -1.17
N LYS A 159 -5.08 9.63 -0.39
CA LYS A 159 -6.18 8.83 -0.94
C LYS A 159 -7.17 9.70 -1.70
N TYR A 160 -7.44 10.92 -1.22
CA TYR A 160 -8.27 11.89 -1.92
C TYR A 160 -7.62 12.40 -3.20
N ASN A 161 -6.33 12.71 -3.13
CA ASN A 161 -5.58 13.15 -4.29
C ASN A 161 -5.61 12.06 -5.38
N ASN A 162 -5.42 10.79 -5.02
CA ASN A 162 -5.46 9.69 -5.98
C ASN A 162 -6.83 9.53 -6.67
N VAL A 163 -7.94 9.80 -5.96
CA VAL A 163 -9.27 9.87 -6.57
C VAL A 163 -9.32 11.01 -7.59
N GLY A 164 -8.88 12.21 -7.21
CA GLY A 164 -8.83 13.37 -8.10
C GLY A 164 -7.96 13.15 -9.35
N ASP A 165 -6.76 12.60 -9.15
CA ASP A 165 -5.80 12.31 -10.21
C ASP A 165 -6.35 11.29 -11.22
N SER A 166 -7.21 10.37 -10.76
CA SER A 166 -7.81 9.33 -11.61
C SER A 166 -8.82 9.87 -12.62
N PHE A 167 -9.27 11.13 -12.48
CA PHE A 167 -10.12 11.80 -13.47
C PHE A 167 -9.35 12.42 -14.62
N THR A 168 -8.02 12.43 -14.57
CA THR A 168 -7.18 13.03 -15.60
C THR A 168 -6.43 11.93 -16.35
N THR A 169 -6.54 11.94 -17.68
CA THR A 169 -5.70 11.07 -18.51
C THR A 169 -4.26 11.57 -18.47
N ARG A 170 -3.32 10.67 -18.18
CA ARG A 170 -1.88 10.93 -18.19
C ARG A 170 -1.13 9.84 -18.95
N THR A 171 -0.02 10.21 -19.57
CA THR A 171 0.97 9.26 -20.09
C THR A 171 1.95 8.85 -18.99
N ASN A 172 2.69 7.77 -19.20
CA ASN A 172 3.78 7.36 -18.33
C ASN A 172 4.89 6.75 -19.18
N GLY A 173 5.52 7.59 -20.01
CA GLY A 173 6.60 7.19 -20.89
C GLY A 173 6.17 6.61 -22.24
N THR A 174 7.10 5.89 -22.87
CA THR A 174 7.01 5.48 -24.28
C THR A 174 7.01 3.96 -24.42
N ILE A 175 6.19 3.46 -25.35
CA ILE A 175 6.14 2.05 -25.74
C ILE A 175 6.72 1.86 -27.15
N TYR A 176 7.58 0.86 -27.31
CA TYR A 176 8.22 0.51 -28.57
C TYR A 176 7.89 -0.95 -28.93
N ASN A 177 7.50 -1.18 -30.18
CA ASN A 177 7.29 -2.54 -30.72
C ASN A 177 8.52 -3.09 -31.46
N HIS A 178 9.53 -2.25 -31.74
CA HIS A 178 10.83 -2.61 -32.29
C HIS A 178 11.91 -1.79 -31.57
N HIS A 179 12.81 -2.49 -30.88
CA HIS A 179 13.88 -1.86 -30.10
C HIS A 179 15.03 -2.86 -29.90
N GLU A 180 16.26 -2.37 -29.70
CA GLU A 180 17.42 -3.26 -29.51
C GLU A 180 17.29 -4.13 -28.25
N ASN A 181 16.64 -3.63 -27.20
CA ASN A 181 16.36 -4.44 -26.01
C ASN A 181 15.33 -5.55 -26.29
N ILE A 182 14.37 -5.34 -27.21
CA ILE A 182 13.50 -6.43 -27.70
C ILE A 182 14.35 -7.47 -28.43
N ASN A 183 15.25 -7.02 -29.32
CA ASN A 183 16.14 -7.93 -30.05
C ASN A 183 17.04 -8.75 -29.11
N LYS A 184 17.49 -8.17 -27.99
CA LYS A 184 18.24 -8.90 -26.94
C LYS A 184 17.39 -10.03 -26.34
N VAL A 185 16.15 -9.75 -25.94
CA VAL A 185 15.24 -10.78 -25.39
C VAL A 185 14.92 -11.86 -26.43
N LEU A 186 14.66 -11.50 -27.69
CA LEU A 186 14.42 -12.47 -28.77
C LEU A 186 15.63 -13.38 -28.99
N ARG A 187 16.85 -12.82 -29.02
CA ARG A 187 18.10 -13.60 -29.18
C ARG A 187 18.39 -14.47 -27.96
N MET A 188 18.10 -13.98 -26.76
CA MET A 188 18.20 -14.75 -25.52
C MET A 188 17.30 -15.99 -25.57
N MET A 189 16.02 -15.82 -25.92
CA MET A 189 15.07 -16.94 -26.01
C MET A 189 15.43 -17.92 -27.12
N ALA A 190 15.91 -17.43 -28.27
CA ALA A 190 16.42 -18.30 -29.34
C ALA A 190 17.65 -19.11 -28.88
N ALA A 191 18.56 -18.50 -28.10
CA ALA A 191 19.70 -19.22 -27.53
C ALA A 191 19.24 -20.32 -26.56
N LEU A 192 18.24 -20.05 -25.71
CA LEU A 192 17.64 -21.06 -24.83
C LEU A 192 17.01 -22.21 -25.61
N GLU A 193 16.27 -21.93 -26.70
CA GLU A 193 15.68 -22.97 -27.57
C GLU A 193 16.75 -23.92 -28.13
N HIS A 194 17.91 -23.37 -28.51
CA HIS A 194 19.03 -24.13 -29.05
C HIS A 194 19.96 -24.73 -27.98
N GLY A 195 19.64 -24.57 -26.69
CA GLY A 195 20.48 -25.07 -25.60
C GLY A 195 21.82 -24.32 -25.45
N ASP A 196 21.98 -23.16 -26.08
CA ASP A 196 23.15 -22.29 -25.93
C ASP A 196 23.00 -21.42 -24.68
N ILE A 197 23.18 -22.07 -23.54
CA ILE A 197 22.99 -21.47 -22.21
C ILE A 197 23.99 -20.33 -21.98
N ASP A 198 25.23 -20.48 -22.45
CA ASP A 198 26.25 -19.45 -22.25
C ASP A 198 25.87 -18.16 -22.97
N LYS A 199 25.38 -18.25 -24.21
CA LYS A 199 24.87 -17.10 -24.97
C LYS A 199 23.56 -16.55 -24.41
N ALA A 200 22.64 -17.41 -23.97
CA ALA A 200 21.39 -16.94 -23.37
C ALA A 200 21.67 -16.08 -22.13
N PHE A 201 22.56 -16.53 -21.25
CA PHE A 201 22.88 -15.81 -20.02
C PHE A 201 23.87 -14.66 -20.23
N SER A 202 24.48 -14.50 -21.41
CA SER A 202 25.39 -13.36 -21.69
C SER A 202 24.67 -12.03 -21.89
N PHE A 203 23.35 -12.02 -22.02
CA PHE A 203 22.54 -10.79 -22.11
C PHE A 203 22.22 -10.18 -20.74
N PHE A 204 22.54 -10.89 -19.65
CA PHE A 204 22.29 -10.46 -18.28
C PHE A 204 23.54 -9.83 -17.66
N ASN A 205 23.31 -8.82 -16.83
CA ASN A 205 24.31 -8.34 -15.88
C ASN A 205 24.67 -9.46 -14.89
N GLU A 206 25.92 -9.53 -14.42
CA GLU A 206 26.36 -10.60 -13.51
C GLU A 206 25.51 -10.68 -12.21
N LYS A 207 24.95 -9.54 -11.78
CA LYS A 207 24.16 -9.41 -10.55
C LYS A 207 22.66 -9.50 -10.81
N ALA A 208 22.27 -9.94 -12.02
CA ALA A 208 20.87 -10.07 -12.36
C ALA A 208 20.14 -11.03 -11.43
N ARG A 209 18.87 -10.72 -11.19
CA ARG A 209 17.99 -11.47 -10.28
C ARG A 209 16.84 -12.08 -11.05
N PHE A 210 16.53 -13.33 -10.73
CA PHE A 210 15.49 -14.12 -11.39
C PHE A 210 14.44 -14.53 -10.36
N SER A 211 13.18 -14.30 -10.66
CA SER A 211 12.05 -14.72 -9.81
C SER A 211 10.90 -15.24 -10.67
N ASN A 212 10.12 -16.18 -10.15
CA ASN A 212 8.89 -16.66 -10.82
C ASN A 212 7.80 -16.98 -9.79
N LEU A 213 6.61 -17.40 -10.26
CA LEU A 213 5.44 -17.62 -9.40
C LEU A 213 5.56 -18.80 -8.43
N ASP A 214 6.54 -19.69 -8.61
CA ASP A 214 6.78 -20.82 -7.71
C ASP A 214 7.72 -20.46 -6.54
N MET A 215 8.28 -19.24 -6.53
CA MET A 215 9.18 -18.76 -5.48
C MET A 215 8.42 -18.00 -4.39
N GLU A 216 8.92 -18.05 -3.14
CA GLU A 216 8.39 -17.21 -2.06
C GLU A 216 8.62 -15.71 -2.36
N ASP A 217 7.73 -14.86 -1.83
CA ASP A 217 7.84 -13.41 -2.01
C ASP A 217 9.21 -12.87 -1.55
N GLY A 218 9.80 -12.02 -2.38
CA GLY A 218 11.14 -11.45 -2.18
C GLY A 218 12.32 -12.41 -2.41
N LYS A 219 12.10 -13.68 -2.73
CA LYS A 219 13.18 -14.62 -3.10
C LYS A 219 13.52 -14.50 -4.59
N TYR A 220 14.79 -14.71 -4.89
CA TYR A 220 15.30 -14.70 -6.26
C TYR A 220 16.55 -15.58 -6.36
N ASN A 221 16.79 -16.09 -7.56
CA ASN A 221 18.04 -16.73 -7.94
C ASN A 221 19.02 -15.68 -8.49
N SER A 222 20.31 -15.94 -8.31
CA SER A 222 21.40 -15.31 -9.06
C SER A 222 21.53 -15.90 -10.47
N VAL A 223 22.27 -15.23 -11.35
CA VAL A 223 22.63 -15.74 -12.70
C VAL A 223 23.20 -17.17 -12.63
N LYS A 224 24.05 -17.45 -11.63
CA LYS A 224 24.66 -18.77 -11.47
C LYS A 224 23.62 -19.84 -11.13
N GLU A 225 22.77 -19.57 -10.15
CA GLU A 225 21.74 -20.51 -9.69
C GLU A 225 20.71 -20.77 -10.80
N GLU A 226 20.27 -19.72 -11.50
CA GLU A 226 19.30 -19.86 -12.60
C GLU A 226 19.89 -20.67 -13.75
N LYS A 227 21.15 -20.39 -14.11
CA LYS A 227 21.88 -21.15 -15.14
C LYS A 227 22.04 -22.62 -14.78
N GLU A 228 22.35 -22.92 -13.51
CA GLU A 228 22.43 -24.30 -13.01
C GLU A 228 21.05 -24.99 -13.00
N GLY A 229 19.99 -24.26 -12.62
CA GLY A 229 18.61 -24.74 -12.67
C GLY A 229 18.18 -25.10 -14.10
N PHE A 230 18.47 -24.23 -15.06
CA PHE A 230 18.17 -24.47 -16.47
C PHE A 230 18.94 -25.68 -17.03
N LYS A 231 20.22 -25.84 -16.68
CA LYS A 231 21.01 -27.03 -17.02
C LYS A 231 20.35 -28.31 -16.51
N LYS A 232 19.93 -28.34 -15.24
CA LYS A 232 19.23 -29.49 -14.65
C LYS A 232 17.90 -29.78 -15.33
N MET A 233 17.14 -28.75 -15.69
CA MET A 233 15.90 -28.91 -16.45
C MET A 233 16.17 -29.62 -17.79
N LEU A 234 17.21 -29.20 -18.51
CA LEU A 234 17.62 -29.79 -19.78
C LEU A 234 18.15 -31.22 -19.66
N GLU A 235 18.49 -31.72 -18.48
CA GLU A 235 18.79 -33.14 -18.28
C GLU A 235 17.54 -34.00 -18.47
N SER A 236 16.40 -33.54 -17.94
CA SER A 236 15.13 -34.27 -17.93
C SER A 236 14.20 -33.94 -19.11
N TRP A 237 14.33 -32.73 -19.67
CA TRP A 237 13.46 -32.22 -20.73
C TRP A 237 14.26 -31.79 -21.95
N LYS A 238 13.64 -31.94 -23.12
CA LYS A 238 14.11 -31.39 -24.38
C LYS A 238 13.21 -30.24 -24.76
N ILE A 239 13.78 -29.09 -25.10
CA ILE A 239 13.02 -27.99 -25.72
C ILE A 239 12.82 -28.35 -27.19
N GLU A 240 11.56 -28.47 -27.61
CA GLU A 240 11.21 -28.70 -29.02
C GLU A 240 11.20 -27.38 -29.79
N ARG A 241 10.62 -26.33 -29.17
CA ARG A 241 10.41 -25.03 -29.79
C ARG A 241 9.96 -23.98 -28.76
N ILE A 242 10.37 -22.74 -28.94
CA ILE A 242 9.88 -21.56 -28.22
C ILE A 242 9.26 -20.61 -29.23
N ASP A 243 7.93 -20.42 -29.16
CA ASP A 243 7.23 -19.45 -30.00
C ASP A 243 6.89 -18.18 -29.23
N VAL A 244 7.17 -17.04 -29.83
CA VAL A 244 6.61 -15.77 -29.38
C VAL A 244 5.08 -15.77 -29.55
N ARG A 245 4.35 -15.28 -28.55
CA ARG A 245 2.91 -15.07 -28.61
C ARG A 245 2.63 -13.57 -28.78
N GLY A 246 2.24 -13.16 -29.99
CA GLY A 246 2.14 -11.75 -30.33
C GLY A 246 3.52 -11.18 -30.63
N TYR A 247 3.86 -10.05 -30.01
CA TYR A 247 5.17 -9.43 -30.08
C TYR A 247 5.56 -8.89 -28.69
N PRO A 248 6.87 -8.83 -28.35
CA PRO A 248 7.31 -8.16 -27.14
C PRO A 248 7.16 -6.65 -27.25
N ASP A 249 6.87 -6.00 -26.13
CA ASP A 249 6.85 -4.55 -26.00
C ASP A 249 7.99 -4.09 -25.10
N TYR A 250 8.66 -3.01 -25.48
CA TYR A 250 9.63 -2.32 -24.64
C TYR A 250 9.02 -1.03 -24.10
N LEU A 251 9.02 -0.88 -22.78
CA LEU A 251 8.43 0.24 -22.05
C LEU A 251 9.55 1.03 -21.38
N GLU A 252 9.62 2.32 -21.71
CA GLU A 252 10.44 3.29 -21.00
C GLU A 252 9.51 4.18 -20.17
N TYR A 253 9.48 3.95 -18.86
CA TYR A 253 8.61 4.70 -17.95
C TYR A 253 9.23 6.04 -17.57
N GLU A 254 8.40 7.10 -17.53
CA GLU A 254 8.79 8.39 -16.94
C GLU A 254 8.91 8.28 -15.42
N LEU A 255 7.93 7.63 -14.78
CA LEU A 255 7.95 7.40 -13.34
C LEU A 255 8.99 6.34 -12.98
N GLY A 256 10.05 6.77 -12.29
CA GLY A 256 11.13 5.90 -11.84
C GLY A 256 12.09 5.47 -12.95
N GLU A 257 12.02 6.10 -14.13
CA GLU A 257 12.97 5.94 -15.25
C GLU A 257 13.28 4.48 -15.62
N THR A 258 12.30 3.59 -15.42
CA THR A 258 12.49 2.15 -15.55
C THR A 258 12.34 1.71 -17.00
N LYS A 259 13.22 0.82 -17.46
CA LYS A 259 13.27 0.26 -18.81
C LYS A 259 12.91 -1.22 -18.75
N VAL A 260 11.81 -1.64 -19.38
CA VAL A 260 11.28 -3.01 -19.26
C VAL A 260 10.92 -3.58 -20.62
N VAL A 261 11.34 -4.80 -20.93
CA VAL A 261 10.71 -5.60 -22.00
C VAL A 261 9.68 -6.52 -21.39
N GLN A 262 8.45 -6.52 -21.91
CA GLN A 262 7.43 -7.52 -21.63
C GLN A 262 7.30 -8.47 -22.83
N SER A 263 7.32 -9.77 -22.59
CA SER A 263 7.27 -10.76 -23.65
C SER A 263 6.44 -11.98 -23.26
N TRP A 264 5.75 -12.58 -24.23
CA TRP A 264 4.92 -13.77 -24.04
C TRP A 264 5.41 -14.90 -24.92
N TRP A 265 5.48 -16.11 -24.36
CA TRP A 265 6.08 -17.27 -25.02
C TRP A 265 5.25 -18.52 -24.83
N ASN A 266 5.33 -19.42 -25.81
CA ASN A 266 4.88 -20.80 -25.70
C ASN A 266 6.09 -21.73 -25.85
N VAL A 267 6.55 -22.28 -24.74
CA VAL A 267 7.64 -23.27 -24.72
C VAL A 267 7.04 -24.66 -24.88
N ARG A 268 7.47 -25.41 -25.89
CA ARG A 268 7.11 -26.82 -26.05
C ARG A 268 8.26 -27.68 -25.62
N LEU A 269 7.97 -28.58 -24.69
CA LEU A 269 8.93 -29.43 -24.01
C LEU A 269 8.52 -30.90 -24.22
N GLU A 270 9.50 -31.77 -24.36
CA GLU A 270 9.36 -33.21 -24.38
C GLU A 270 10.15 -33.81 -23.21
N ARG A 271 9.48 -34.56 -22.33
CA ARG A 271 10.12 -35.25 -21.21
C ARG A 271 10.88 -36.45 -21.74
N LYS A 272 12.17 -36.55 -21.44
CA LYS A 272 13.03 -37.58 -22.02
C LYS A 272 12.74 -38.99 -21.53
N SER A 273 12.19 -39.14 -20.32
CA SER A 273 11.95 -40.46 -19.72
C SER A 273 10.82 -41.24 -20.40
N ASP A 274 9.81 -40.54 -20.95
CA ASP A 274 8.59 -41.16 -21.47
C ASP A 274 8.00 -40.48 -22.72
N GLY A 275 8.67 -39.45 -23.26
CA GLY A 275 8.22 -38.71 -24.44
C GLY A 275 7.03 -37.78 -24.18
N LYS A 276 6.64 -37.53 -22.92
CA LYS A 276 5.49 -36.67 -22.60
C LYS A 276 5.72 -35.25 -23.11
N LYS A 277 4.75 -34.74 -23.88
CA LYS A 277 4.78 -33.36 -24.40
C LYS A 277 4.03 -32.41 -23.50
N VAL A 278 4.66 -31.28 -23.17
CA VAL A 278 4.07 -30.20 -22.39
C VAL A 278 4.24 -28.88 -23.14
N LYS A 279 3.18 -28.09 -23.15
CA LYS A 279 3.20 -26.69 -23.61
C LYS A 279 3.13 -25.78 -22.39
N LEU A 280 4.19 -25.04 -22.12
CA LEU A 280 4.31 -24.11 -21.01
C LEU A 280 4.17 -22.66 -21.53
N PRO A 281 3.07 -21.96 -21.21
CA PRO A 281 2.96 -20.54 -21.47
C PRO A 281 3.78 -19.74 -20.45
N LEU A 282 4.54 -18.76 -20.93
CA LEU A 282 5.31 -17.82 -20.11
C LEU A 282 4.87 -16.39 -20.43
N MET A 283 4.83 -15.53 -19.42
CA MET A 283 5.03 -14.10 -19.60
C MET A 283 6.28 -13.71 -18.81
N LEU A 284 7.22 -13.01 -19.44
CA LEU A 284 8.47 -12.57 -18.83
C LEU A 284 8.54 -11.04 -18.85
N THR A 285 8.97 -10.46 -17.74
CA THR A 285 9.46 -9.07 -17.69
C THR A 285 10.97 -9.07 -17.58
N HIS A 286 11.64 -8.20 -18.34
CA HIS A 286 13.08 -8.00 -18.28
C HIS A 286 13.40 -6.54 -18.02
N ASN A 287 14.01 -6.22 -16.87
CA ASN A 287 14.46 -4.86 -16.59
C ASN A 287 15.86 -4.64 -17.15
N PHE A 288 16.09 -3.46 -17.71
CA PHE A 288 17.38 -3.07 -18.30
C PHE A 288 18.04 -1.95 -17.50
N ASN A 289 19.35 -2.00 -17.36
CA ASN A 289 20.14 -0.83 -16.97
C ASN A 289 20.41 0.08 -18.19
N ASP A 290 21.09 1.20 -17.97
CA ASP A 290 21.43 2.17 -19.02
C ASP A 290 22.45 1.62 -20.04
N ASP A 291 23.24 0.62 -19.65
CA ASP A 291 24.15 -0.11 -20.53
C ASP A 291 23.41 -1.13 -21.43
N GLY A 292 22.10 -1.30 -21.20
CA GLY A 292 21.25 -2.23 -21.93
C GLY A 292 21.48 -3.70 -21.56
N GLU A 293 22.03 -3.97 -20.39
CA GLU A 293 22.09 -5.32 -19.82
C GLU A 293 20.81 -5.63 -19.05
N ILE A 294 20.39 -6.90 -19.07
CA ILE A 294 19.24 -7.34 -18.28
C ILE A 294 19.67 -7.45 -16.81
N THR A 295 19.02 -6.71 -15.93
CA THR A 295 19.30 -6.70 -14.48
C THR A 295 18.27 -7.50 -13.67
N ARG A 296 17.12 -7.80 -14.25
CA ARG A 296 16.07 -8.59 -13.59
C ARG A 296 15.22 -9.32 -14.60
N GLU A 297 14.85 -10.56 -14.30
CA GLU A 297 13.79 -11.31 -14.97
C GLU A 297 12.71 -11.68 -13.95
N GLU A 298 11.46 -11.33 -14.23
CA GLU A 298 10.30 -11.85 -13.49
C GLU A 298 9.44 -12.72 -14.41
N GLY A 299 9.29 -13.98 -14.03
CA GLY A 299 8.56 -14.99 -14.75
C GLY A 299 7.15 -15.20 -14.22
N TYR A 300 6.15 -14.86 -15.01
CA TYR A 300 4.76 -15.21 -14.78
C TYR A 300 4.45 -16.58 -15.41
N TYR A 301 4.94 -17.61 -14.74
CA TYR A 301 4.70 -19.01 -15.07
C TYR A 301 4.86 -19.89 -13.83
N THR A 302 4.37 -21.12 -13.92
CA THR A 302 4.57 -22.16 -12.91
C THR A 302 5.06 -23.44 -13.58
N LEU A 303 5.98 -24.14 -12.91
CA LEU A 303 6.51 -25.43 -13.30
C LEU A 303 5.56 -26.59 -12.94
N ALA A 304 4.43 -26.31 -12.28
CA ALA A 304 3.43 -27.33 -11.93
C ALA A 304 2.97 -28.17 -13.13
N ALA A 305 2.97 -27.61 -14.34
CA ALA A 305 2.64 -28.35 -15.57
C ALA A 305 3.66 -29.45 -15.91
N LEU A 306 4.91 -29.33 -15.46
CA LEU A 306 5.99 -30.31 -15.67
C LEU A 306 5.91 -31.47 -14.66
N ASN A 307 5.29 -31.25 -13.51
CA ASN A 307 5.22 -32.23 -12.42
C ASN A 307 4.02 -33.20 -12.53
N LYS A 308 3.17 -33.04 -13.55
CA LYS A 308 2.08 -33.99 -13.78
C LYS A 308 2.65 -35.32 -14.26
N GLU A 309 2.25 -36.42 -13.64
CA GLU A 309 2.51 -37.80 -14.11
C GLU A 309 1.98 -37.98 -15.53
#